data_AF-A0A366DPV0-F1
#
_entry.id   AF-A0A366DPV0-F1
#
_cell.length_a   1.000
_cell.length_b   1.000
_cell.length_c   1.000
_cell.angle_alpha   90.00
_cell.angle_beta   90.00
_cell.angle_gamma   90.00
#
_symmetry.space_group_name_H-M   'P 1'
#
loop_
_entity.id
_entity.type
_entity.pdbx_description
1 polymer ?
#
loop_
_entity_poly.entity_id
_entity_poly.type
_entity_poly.pdbx_seq_one_letter_code
_entity_poly.pdbx_strand_id
1 'polypeptide(L)'
;MRRYYLSAAFTFSLFAAMTGSAAQAQDSIDPSYLEKRNDLGIIAFCSDKGLLDKDSEEFFQIGIDEIYGEMPDSDEADLHEQKGRDGISYLQGDEQPLEELAEANNVDVAAVCKQYKSQETLGRMIAKQKSGQ
;
A
#
# COMPACT_ATOMS: atom_id res chain seq x y z
N MET A 1 -70.32 -4.85 -22.69
CA MET A 1 -71.17 -4.55 -21.51
C MET A 1 -70.27 -4.20 -20.33
N ARG A 2 -70.67 -3.19 -19.55
CA ARG A 2 -70.16 -2.69 -18.25
C ARG A 2 -69.41 -3.75 -17.40
N ARG A 3 -68.38 -3.42 -16.62
CA ARG A 3 -68.49 -2.56 -15.42
C ARG A 3 -67.15 -1.91 -15.02
N TYR A 4 -67.29 -0.67 -14.56
CA TYR A 4 -66.32 0.19 -13.88
C TYR A 4 -66.15 -0.21 -12.41
N TYR A 5 -64.92 -0.06 -11.88
CA TYR A 5 -64.64 0.27 -10.47
C TYR A 5 -63.38 1.14 -10.47
N LEU A 6 -63.50 2.46 -10.37
CA LEU A 6 -63.54 3.31 -9.17
C LEU A 6 -62.27 3.23 -8.29
N SER A 7 -61.65 4.41 -8.17
CA SER A 7 -60.43 4.81 -7.49
C SER A 7 -60.42 4.62 -5.97
N ALA A 8 -59.21 4.48 -5.40
CA ALA A 8 -58.81 5.01 -4.09
C ALA A 8 -57.26 5.02 -4.05
N ALA A 9 -56.60 6.16 -4.18
CA ALA A 9 -56.32 7.17 -3.15
C ALA A 9 -54.86 7.03 -2.64
N PHE A 10 -54.10 8.07 -2.96
CA PHE A 10 -52.73 8.37 -2.56
C PHE A 10 -52.57 8.32 -1.03
N THR A 11 -51.50 7.71 -0.52
CA THR A 11 -50.94 8.10 0.78
C THR A 11 -49.43 7.96 0.72
N PHE A 12 -48.77 9.11 0.59
CA PHE A 12 -47.34 9.30 0.64
C PHE A 12 -46.98 9.49 2.12
N SER A 13 -46.30 8.54 2.75
CA SER A 13 -45.71 8.73 4.09
C SER A 13 -44.20 8.65 3.98
N LEU A 14 -43.64 9.83 3.68
CA LEU A 14 -42.23 10.16 3.69
C LEU A 14 -41.82 10.52 5.12
N PHE A 15 -41.04 9.66 5.80
CA PHE A 15 -40.20 10.07 6.93
C PHE A 15 -39.08 9.04 7.14
N ALA A 16 -38.18 8.96 6.16
CA ALA A 16 -36.86 8.39 6.39
C ALA A 16 -35.99 9.48 7.00
N ALA A 17 -35.89 9.50 8.33
CA ALA A 17 -34.85 10.26 9.01
C ALA A 17 -33.51 9.61 8.65
N MET A 18 -32.88 10.13 7.60
CA MET A 18 -31.49 9.87 7.27
C MET A 18 -30.65 10.35 8.45
N THR A 19 -30.27 9.42 9.33
CA THR A 19 -29.10 9.61 10.18
C THR A 19 -27.93 9.75 9.23
N GLY A 20 -27.55 10.99 8.93
CA GLY A 20 -26.31 11.27 8.22
C GLY A 20 -25.17 10.74 9.07
N SER A 21 -24.62 9.59 8.69
CA SER A 21 -23.28 9.22 9.12
C SER A 21 -22.38 10.34 8.64
N ALA A 22 -21.87 11.15 9.55
CA ALA A 22 -20.71 11.95 9.27
C ALA A 22 -19.61 10.96 8.90
N ALA A 23 -19.37 10.78 7.60
CA ALA A 23 -18.12 10.22 7.14
C ALA A 23 -17.05 11.16 7.68
N GLN A 24 -16.39 10.74 8.76
CA GLN A 24 -15.20 11.42 9.24
C GLN A 24 -14.23 11.37 8.07
N ALA A 25 -13.81 12.54 7.58
CA ALA A 25 -12.66 12.61 6.70
C ALA A 25 -11.49 12.02 7.50
N GLN A 26 -11.17 10.75 7.25
CA GLN A 26 -9.88 10.20 7.63
C GLN A 26 -8.88 10.97 6.78
N ASP A 27 -7.95 11.67 7.44
CA ASP A 27 -6.72 12.11 6.77
C ASP A 27 -6.10 10.83 6.18
N SER A 28 -6.28 10.63 4.87
CA SER A 28 -5.78 9.45 4.19
C SER A 28 -4.27 9.49 4.22
N ILE A 29 -3.63 8.38 4.60
CA ILE A 29 -2.18 8.24 4.55
C ILE A 29 -1.71 8.51 3.12
N ASP A 30 -0.56 9.19 2.98
CA ASP A 30 0.02 9.48 1.66
C ASP A 30 0.20 8.16 0.87
N PRO A 31 -0.44 8.01 -0.31
CA PRO A 31 -0.31 6.79 -1.11
C PRO A 31 1.14 6.45 -1.46
N SER A 32 2.01 7.45 -1.59
CA SER A 32 3.43 7.22 -1.85
C SER A 32 4.15 6.63 -0.63
N TYR A 33 3.75 7.00 0.59
CA TYR A 33 4.25 6.34 1.81
C TYR A 33 3.81 4.88 1.85
N LEU A 34 2.56 4.60 1.52
CA LEU A 34 2.03 3.23 1.46
C LEU A 34 2.74 2.38 0.38
N GLU A 35 3.02 2.95 -0.79
CA GLU A 35 3.86 2.31 -1.82
C GLU A 35 5.24 1.97 -1.25
N LYS A 36 5.86 2.90 -0.51
CA LYS A 36 7.17 2.66 0.12
C LYS A 36 7.13 1.61 1.23
N ARG A 37 6.03 1.47 1.96
CA ARG A 37 5.85 0.34 2.89
C ARG A 37 5.74 -0.99 2.16
N ASN A 38 5.08 -1.04 1.00
CA ASN A 38 5.09 -2.24 0.16
C ASN A 38 6.50 -2.55 -0.37
N ASP A 39 7.22 -1.54 -0.86
CA ASP A 39 8.61 -1.68 -1.31
C ASP A 39 9.54 -2.20 -0.19
N LEU A 40 9.34 -1.75 1.06
CA LEU A 40 10.08 -2.22 2.23
C LEU A 40 9.87 -3.72 2.45
N GLY A 41 8.62 -4.17 2.38
CA GLY A 41 8.30 -5.60 2.44
C GLY A 41 8.92 -6.41 1.30
N ILE A 42 8.91 -5.88 0.07
CA ILE A 42 9.54 -6.53 -1.09
C ILE A 42 11.06 -6.64 -0.90
N ILE A 43 11.70 -5.61 -0.35
CA ILE A 43 13.12 -5.64 -0.02
C ILE A 43 13.41 -6.75 1.00
N ALA A 44 12.58 -6.89 2.03
CA ALA A 44 12.71 -7.99 2.99
C ALA A 44 12.60 -9.37 2.32
N PHE A 45 11.58 -9.57 1.47
CA PHE A 45 11.42 -10.78 0.67
C PHE A 45 12.67 -11.09 -0.17
N CYS A 46 13.23 -10.07 -0.83
CA CYS A 46 14.43 -10.21 -1.64
C CYS A 46 15.68 -10.53 -0.80
N SER A 47 15.84 -9.92 0.38
CA SER A 47 16.93 -10.20 1.32
C SER A 47 16.84 -11.61 1.91
N ASP A 48 15.63 -12.09 2.25
CA ASP A 48 15.40 -13.45 2.75
C ASP A 48 15.76 -14.54 1.71
N LYS A 49 15.61 -14.22 0.42
CA LYS A 49 16.05 -15.07 -0.69
C LYS A 49 17.54 -14.93 -1.03
N GLY A 50 18.27 -14.03 -0.38
CA GLY A 50 19.68 -13.75 -0.67
C GLY A 50 19.90 -12.99 -1.98
N LEU A 51 18.88 -12.29 -2.48
CA LEU A 51 18.94 -11.48 -3.71
C LEU A 51 19.33 -10.03 -3.45
N LEU A 52 19.18 -9.58 -2.20
CA LEU A 52 19.67 -8.30 -1.67
C LEU A 52 20.53 -8.54 -0.42
N ASP A 53 21.22 -7.46 0.00
CA ASP A 53 22.05 -7.50 1.20
C ASP A 53 21.14 -7.65 2.44
N LYS A 54 21.63 -8.28 3.52
CA LYS A 54 20.80 -8.57 4.71
C LYS A 54 20.35 -7.32 5.46
N ASP A 55 21.05 -6.22 5.26
CA ASP A 55 20.81 -4.91 5.87
C ASP A 55 19.97 -3.98 4.98
N SER A 56 19.54 -4.46 3.80
CA SER A 56 18.81 -3.65 2.82
C SER A 56 17.53 -3.04 3.37
N GLU A 57 16.76 -3.82 4.13
CA GLU A 57 15.51 -3.38 4.76
C GLU A 57 15.76 -2.23 5.74
N GLU A 58 16.78 -2.36 6.60
CA GLU A 58 17.17 -1.32 7.57
C GLU A 58 17.53 0.00 6.87
N PHE A 59 18.37 -0.05 5.83
CA PHE A 59 18.75 1.15 5.11
C PHE A 59 17.61 1.73 4.30
N PHE A 60 16.70 0.91 3.79
CA PHE A 60 15.53 1.45 3.11
C PHE A 60 14.59 2.17 4.09
N GLN A 61 14.34 1.61 5.27
CA GLN A 61 13.56 2.26 6.33
C GLN A 61 14.14 3.64 6.71
N ILE A 62 15.45 3.75 6.88
CA ILE A 62 16.12 5.05 7.14
C ILE A 62 15.78 6.08 6.05
N GLY A 63 15.72 5.65 4.79
CA GLY A 63 15.34 6.51 3.67
C GLY A 63 13.87 6.95 3.72
N ILE A 64 12.96 6.05 4.10
CA ILE A 64 11.54 6.36 4.30
C ILE A 64 11.40 7.42 5.40
N ASP A 65 12.03 7.20 6.56
CA ASP A 65 11.94 8.10 7.72
C ASP A 65 12.48 9.50 7.41
N GLU A 66 13.52 9.61 6.58
CA GLU A 66 14.04 10.91 6.15
C GLU A 66 13.05 11.68 5.26
N ILE A 67 12.33 10.98 4.37
CA ILE A 67 11.43 11.60 3.39
C ILE A 67 10.09 11.97 4.03
N TYR A 68 9.52 11.05 4.81
CA TYR A 68 8.16 11.17 5.33
C TYR A 68 8.12 11.59 6.81
N GLY A 69 9.25 11.53 7.52
CA GLY A 69 9.27 11.60 8.97
C GLY A 69 8.81 10.28 9.60
N GLU A 70 8.85 10.24 10.93
CA GLU A 70 8.28 9.13 11.70
C GLU A 70 6.75 9.20 11.62
N MET A 71 6.16 8.21 10.95
CA MET A 71 4.72 8.07 10.77
C MET A 71 4.15 7.16 11.86
N PRO A 72 2.93 7.41 12.36
CA PRO A 72 2.28 6.52 13.33
C PRO A 72 1.93 5.16 12.70
N ASP A 73 1.86 4.13 13.54
CA ASP A 73 1.41 2.80 13.14
C ASP A 73 0.00 2.84 12.52
N SER A 74 -0.22 2.01 11.51
CA SER A 74 -1.49 1.92 10.79
C SER A 74 -1.67 0.53 10.17
N ASP A 75 -2.87 -0.04 10.34
CA ASP A 75 -3.28 -1.30 9.70
C ASP A 75 -3.10 -1.26 8.17
N GLU A 76 -3.27 -0.09 7.55
CA GLU A 76 -3.10 0.07 6.09
C GLU A 76 -1.62 0.00 5.70
N ALA A 77 -0.73 0.65 6.46
CA ALA A 77 0.71 0.58 6.22
C ALA A 77 1.25 -0.84 6.47
N ASP A 78 0.76 -1.51 7.51
CA ASP A 78 1.13 -2.89 7.86
C ASP A 78 0.66 -3.89 6.80
N LEU A 79 -0.53 -3.68 6.23
CA LEU A 79 -1.02 -4.48 5.10
C LEU A 79 -0.08 -4.35 3.89
N HIS A 80 0.31 -3.13 3.53
CA HIS A 80 1.21 -2.88 2.40
C HIS A 80 2.55 -3.59 2.58
N GLU A 81 3.15 -3.46 3.75
CA GLU A 81 4.41 -4.12 4.07
C GLU A 81 4.27 -5.65 4.05
N GLN A 82 3.22 -6.20 4.67
CA GLN A 82 3.00 -7.65 4.66
C GLN A 82 2.84 -8.19 3.24
N LYS A 83 2.07 -7.50 2.37
CA LYS A 83 1.96 -7.87 0.96
C LYS A 83 3.32 -7.89 0.26
N GLY A 84 4.19 -6.93 0.58
CA GLY A 84 5.55 -6.90 0.05
C GLY A 84 6.37 -8.10 0.51
N ARG A 85 6.29 -8.45 1.80
CA ARG A 85 6.96 -9.63 2.38
C ARG A 85 6.47 -10.94 1.75
N ASP A 86 5.21 -10.98 1.33
CA ASP A 86 4.62 -12.12 0.62
C ASP A 86 5.06 -12.20 -0.86
N GLY A 87 5.87 -11.26 -1.34
CA GLY A 87 6.32 -11.21 -2.74
C GLY A 87 5.25 -10.65 -3.67
N ILE A 88 4.46 -9.68 -3.22
CA ILE A 88 3.38 -9.05 -3.99
C ILE A 88 3.63 -7.54 -4.08
N SER A 89 3.69 -7.03 -5.31
CA SER A 89 3.56 -5.59 -5.56
C SER A 89 2.11 -5.20 -5.33
N TYR A 90 1.89 -4.30 -4.37
CA TYR A 90 0.56 -3.90 -3.92
C TYR A 90 0.42 -2.39 -3.90
N LEU A 91 -0.53 -1.88 -4.68
CA LEU A 91 -0.86 -0.47 -4.70
C LEU A 91 -2.37 -0.28 -4.87
N GLN A 92 -3.01 0.37 -3.90
CA GLN A 92 -4.43 0.74 -3.97
C GLN A 92 -5.41 -0.41 -4.28
N GLY A 93 -5.11 -1.62 -3.79
CA GLY A 93 -5.95 -2.80 -4.01
C GLY A 93 -5.55 -3.65 -5.20
N ASP A 94 -4.67 -3.16 -6.08
CA ASP A 94 -4.12 -3.96 -7.16
C ASP A 94 -2.97 -4.83 -6.63
N GLU A 95 -3.09 -6.13 -6.81
CA GLU A 95 -2.09 -7.13 -6.41
C GLU A 95 -1.43 -7.74 -7.65
N GLN A 96 -0.10 -7.73 -7.68
CA GLN A 96 0.67 -8.42 -8.70
C GLN A 96 1.83 -9.19 -8.05
N PRO A 97 1.79 -10.54 -8.04
CA PRO A 97 2.92 -11.36 -7.60
C PRO A 97 4.20 -11.02 -8.35
N LEU A 98 5.34 -11.00 -7.67
CA LEU A 98 6.63 -10.64 -8.29
C LEU A 98 7.05 -11.64 -9.36
N GLU A 99 6.65 -12.91 -9.25
CA GLU A 99 6.83 -13.93 -10.28
C GLU A 99 6.07 -13.58 -11.57
N GLU A 100 4.82 -13.15 -11.46
CA GLU A 100 4.00 -12.73 -12.60
C GLU A 100 4.53 -11.42 -13.21
N LEU A 101 4.95 -10.48 -12.37
CA LEU A 101 5.63 -9.26 -12.82
C LEU A 101 6.91 -9.59 -13.60
N ALA A 102 7.72 -10.52 -13.11
CA ALA A 102 8.94 -10.93 -13.77
C ALA A 102 8.64 -11.59 -15.13
N GLU A 103 7.67 -12.50 -15.18
CA GLU A 103 7.22 -13.16 -16.41
C GLU A 103 6.72 -12.14 -17.44
N ALA A 104 5.84 -11.21 -17.03
CA ALA A 104 5.30 -10.17 -17.91
C ALA A 104 6.40 -9.28 -18.51
N ASN A 105 7.52 -9.13 -17.81
CA ASN A 105 8.69 -8.35 -18.24
C ASN A 105 9.80 -9.19 -18.88
N ASN A 106 9.60 -10.50 -19.07
CA ASN A 106 10.60 -11.43 -19.61
C ASN A 106 11.93 -11.39 -18.83
N VAL A 107 11.85 -11.28 -17.51
CA VAL A 107 12.98 -11.33 -16.59
C VAL A 107 12.72 -12.36 -15.48
N ASP A 108 13.70 -12.59 -14.61
CA ASP A 108 13.50 -13.39 -13.39
C ASP A 108 13.24 -12.48 -12.18
N VAL A 109 12.78 -13.07 -11.07
CA VAL A 109 12.55 -12.36 -9.81
C VAL A 109 13.84 -11.71 -9.28
N ALA A 110 15.01 -12.29 -9.57
CA ALA A 110 16.29 -11.70 -9.17
C ALA A 110 16.54 -10.34 -9.85
N ALA A 111 16.17 -10.21 -11.12
CA ALA A 111 16.24 -8.95 -11.85
C ALA A 111 15.26 -7.92 -11.30
N VAL A 112 14.05 -8.34 -10.88
CA VAL A 112 13.08 -7.47 -10.19
C VAL A 112 13.66 -6.99 -8.86
N CYS A 113 14.11 -7.90 -8.00
CA CYS A 113 14.74 -7.56 -6.72
C CYS A 113 15.92 -6.61 -6.87
N LYS A 114 16.74 -6.76 -7.92
CA LYS A 114 17.89 -5.88 -8.17
C LYS A 114 17.50 -4.43 -8.43
N GLN A 115 16.27 -4.16 -8.87
CA GLN A 115 15.77 -2.79 -9.05
C GLN A 115 15.70 -2.02 -7.71
N TYR A 116 15.49 -2.73 -6.60
CA TYR A 116 15.44 -2.13 -5.27
C TYR A 116 16.80 -1.76 -4.69
N LYS A 117 17.90 -2.29 -5.25
CA LYS A 117 19.26 -1.98 -4.77
C LYS A 117 19.62 -0.49 -4.89
N SER A 118 19.04 0.23 -5.84
CA SER A 118 19.25 1.68 -5.93
C SER A 118 18.48 2.44 -4.84
N GLN A 119 17.36 1.91 -4.38
CA GLN A 119 16.44 2.60 -3.48
C GLN A 119 16.99 2.73 -2.04
N GLU A 120 17.76 1.75 -1.57
CA GLU A 120 18.44 1.80 -0.25
C GLU A 120 19.65 2.77 -0.20
N THR A 121 20.07 3.32 -1.35
CA THR A 121 21.28 4.17 -1.43
C THR A 121 21.16 5.40 -0.54
N LEU A 122 19.97 6.02 -0.49
CA LEU A 122 19.72 7.19 0.33
C LEU A 122 19.97 6.91 1.82
N GLY A 123 19.36 5.86 2.37
CA GLY A 123 19.53 5.52 3.77
C GLY A 123 20.96 5.10 4.12
N ARG A 124 21.67 4.44 3.20
CA ARG A 124 23.11 4.16 3.38
C ARG A 124 23.93 5.46 3.48
N MET A 125 23.64 6.46 2.66
CA MET A 125 24.31 7.77 2.74
C MET A 125 24.01 8.49 4.06
N ILE A 126 22.75 8.48 4.49
CA ILE A 126 22.29 9.11 5.74
C ILE A 126 22.98 8.46 6.94
N ALA A 127 22.96 7.12 7.02
CA ALA A 127 23.61 6.39 8.10
C ALA A 127 25.11 6.68 8.17
N LYS A 128 25.78 6.72 7.01
CA LYS A 128 27.20 7.08 6.94
C LYS A 128 27.45 8.51 7.46
N GLN A 129 26.62 9.48 7.09
CA GLN A 129 26.74 10.86 7.56
C GLN A 129 26.53 10.98 9.07
N LYS A 130 25.62 10.19 9.66
CA LYS A 130 25.40 10.16 11.11
C LYS A 130 26.55 9.48 11.87
N SER A 131 27.17 8.45 11.30
CA SER A 131 28.30 7.74 11.92
C SER A 131 29.64 8.49 11.91
N GLY A 132 29.78 9.49 11.05
CA GLY A 132 30.98 10.34 10.95
C GLY A 132 30.91 11.63 11.78
N GLN A 133 29.82 11.85 12.52
CA GLN A 133 29.64 12.91 13.52
C GLN A 133 29.90 12.33 14.91
#